data_AF-V9L868-F1
#
_entry.id   AF-V9L868-F1
#
_cell.length_a   1.000
_cell.length_b   1.000
_cell.length_c   1.000
_cell.angle_alpha   90.00
_cell.angle_beta   90.00
_cell.angle_gamma   90.00
#
_symmetry.space_group_name_H-M   'P 1'
#
loop_
_entity.id
_entity.type
_entity.pdbx_description
1 polymer ?
#
loop_
_entity_poly.entity_id
_entity_poly.type
_entity_poly.pdbx_seq_one_letter_code
_entity_poly.pdbx_strand_id
1 'polypeptide(L)'
;MLPHCPAAEKPRTARYVSHYLESVEALPLELQRGVSRLREIDTRYQEIMKEVDNAYEKYKKETDTSQRKQLLNNLQRALINNQELGDEKIQIVTQMMDQVENRAKQMESHSEYFEDLLEPEKLKAELPQSERSSKRSRRLRNGDNRDMCQINNDTEEGEDQPKEKKSKSAKKKKRSKGRQEREISPVDFLIDPDEPTYCLCNQVSYGEMIGCDNEECPIEWYHFSCVGLTYKPKGNWYCPKCRGDNEKTMDKCLEKSKKDRRSR
;
A
#
# COMPACT_ATOMS: atom_id res chain seq x y z
N MET A 1 -52.03 -10.95 -21.91
CA MET A 1 -51.67 -10.09 -20.77
C MET A 1 -50.29 -9.53 -21.04
N LEU A 2 -50.12 -8.21 -21.07
CA LEU A 2 -48.80 -7.57 -21.21
C LEU A 2 -48.25 -7.30 -19.80
N PRO A 3 -46.97 -7.62 -19.51
CA PRO A 3 -46.37 -7.35 -18.21
C PRO A 3 -46.34 -5.84 -17.97
N HIS A 4 -46.90 -5.39 -16.84
CA HIS A 4 -46.82 -3.99 -16.44
C HIS A 4 -45.38 -3.68 -16.01
N CYS A 5 -44.63 -3.00 -16.88
CA CYS A 5 -43.34 -2.41 -16.54
C CYS A 5 -43.56 -1.27 -15.52
N PRO A 6 -42.98 -1.32 -14.31
CA PRO A 6 -43.21 -0.30 -13.29
C PRO A 6 -42.70 1.07 -13.75
N ALA A 7 -43.60 2.04 -13.86
CA ALA A 7 -43.24 3.41 -14.26
C ALA A 7 -42.24 4.11 -13.31
N ALA A 8 -42.04 3.56 -12.10
CA ALA A 8 -41.12 4.03 -11.08
C ALA A 8 -39.66 3.62 -11.29
N GLU A 9 -39.36 2.59 -12.09
CA GLU A 9 -37.98 2.14 -12.33
C GLU A 9 -37.23 3.06 -13.31
N LYS A 10 -37.91 3.48 -14.38
CA LYS A 10 -37.35 4.36 -15.43
C LYS A 10 -36.68 5.64 -14.90
N PRO A 11 -37.29 6.45 -14.01
CA PRO A 11 -36.63 7.63 -13.46
C PRO A 11 -35.46 7.30 -12.50
N ARG A 12 -35.46 6.13 -11.86
CA ARG A 12 -34.35 5.70 -10.96
C ARG A 12 -33.12 5.32 -11.78
N THR A 13 -33.31 4.46 -12.79
CA THR A 13 -32.22 4.07 -13.72
C THR A 13 -31.66 5.28 -14.46
N ALA A 14 -32.53 6.20 -14.91
CA ALA A 14 -32.08 7.45 -15.54
C ALA A 14 -31.19 8.28 -14.61
N ARG A 15 -31.56 8.42 -13.33
CA ARG A 15 -30.77 9.16 -12.34
C ARG A 15 -29.43 8.51 -12.03
N TYR A 16 -29.37 7.18 -11.89
CA TYR A 16 -28.11 6.46 -11.72
C TYR A 16 -27.18 6.66 -12.93
N VAL A 17 -27.71 6.51 -14.15
CA VAL A 17 -26.93 6.74 -15.39
C VAL A 17 -26.45 8.19 -15.48
N SER A 18 -27.26 9.19 -15.14
CA SER A 18 -26.82 10.59 -15.08
C SER A 18 -25.66 10.79 -14.10
N HIS A 19 -25.77 10.31 -12.87
CA HIS A 19 -24.70 10.45 -11.87
C HIS A 19 -23.44 9.66 -12.23
N TYR A 20 -23.57 8.49 -12.87
CA TYR A 20 -22.42 7.76 -13.42
C TYR A 20 -21.70 8.56 -14.51
N LEU A 21 -22.46 9.10 -15.48
CA LEU A 21 -21.90 9.92 -16.57
C LEU A 21 -21.20 11.17 -16.03
N GLU A 22 -21.81 11.88 -15.07
CA GLU A 22 -21.22 13.05 -14.38
C GLU A 22 -19.86 12.72 -13.74
N SER A 23 -19.71 11.55 -13.09
CA SER A 23 -18.44 11.13 -12.48
C SER A 23 -17.36 10.77 -13.52
N VAL A 24 -17.73 10.12 -14.64
CA VAL A 24 -16.74 9.60 -15.61
C VAL A 24 -16.41 10.57 -16.75
N GLU A 25 -17.29 11.48 -17.14
CA GLU A 25 -17.14 12.32 -18.34
C GLU A 25 -15.90 13.24 -18.29
N ALA A 26 -15.62 13.85 -17.14
CA ALA A 26 -14.48 14.75 -16.96
C ALA A 26 -13.13 14.04 -16.75
N LEU A 27 -13.16 12.79 -16.24
CA LEU A 27 -11.95 12.10 -15.75
C LEU A 27 -10.87 11.88 -16.83
N PRO A 28 -11.19 11.42 -18.06
CA PRO A 28 -10.19 11.26 -19.12
C PRO A 28 -9.46 12.57 -19.47
N LEU A 29 -10.19 13.70 -19.49
CA LEU A 29 -9.63 15.02 -19.79
C LEU A 29 -8.81 15.61 -18.62
N GLU A 30 -9.15 15.25 -17.38
CA GLU A 30 -8.35 15.57 -16.19
C GLU A 30 -7.04 14.80 -16.19
N LEU A 31 -7.08 13.48 -16.39
CA LEU A 31 -5.89 12.64 -16.48
C LEU A 31 -5.01 13.00 -17.69
N GLN A 32 -5.60 13.30 -18.85
CA GLN A 32 -4.83 13.74 -20.02
C GLN A 32 -4.09 15.07 -19.76
N ARG A 33 -4.67 16.00 -19.00
CA ARG A 33 -3.99 17.24 -18.58
C ARG A 33 -2.81 16.93 -17.65
N GLY A 34 -3.01 16.04 -16.67
CA GLY A 34 -1.95 15.55 -15.79
C GLY A 34 -0.80 14.90 -16.56
N VAL A 35 -1.08 13.93 -17.44
CA VAL A 35 -0.07 13.27 -18.31
C VAL A 35 0.65 14.28 -19.21
N SER A 36 -0.04 15.29 -19.73
CA SER A 36 0.58 16.33 -20.55
C SER A 36 1.58 17.16 -19.75
N ARG A 37 1.23 17.52 -18.51
CA ARG A 37 2.13 18.23 -17.59
C ARG A 37 3.33 17.37 -17.17
N LEU A 38 3.11 16.07 -16.92
CA LEU A 38 4.21 15.13 -16.64
C LEU A 38 5.22 15.06 -17.78
N ARG A 39 4.77 15.03 -19.04
CA ARG A 39 5.66 15.06 -20.23
C ARG A 39 6.44 16.37 -20.36
N GLU A 40 5.82 17.49 -20.03
CA GLU A 40 6.48 18.80 -19.99
C GLU A 40 7.60 18.83 -18.92
N ILE A 41 7.33 18.31 -17.72
CA ILE A 41 8.31 18.18 -16.64
C ILE A 41 9.43 17.22 -17.03
N ASP A 42 9.12 16.07 -17.64
CA ASP A 42 10.13 15.10 -18.10
C ASP A 42 11.04 15.69 -19.19
N THR A 43 10.53 16.61 -20.01
CA THR A 43 11.32 17.34 -21.00
C THR A 43 12.26 18.33 -20.31
N ARG A 44 11.75 19.16 -19.38
CA ARG A 44 12.56 20.07 -18.54
C ARG A 44 13.62 19.31 -17.72
N TYR A 45 13.27 18.14 -17.20
CA TYR A 45 14.18 17.27 -16.44
C TYR A 45 15.34 16.79 -17.32
N GLN A 46 15.08 16.34 -18.55
CA GLN A 46 16.14 15.94 -19.49
C GLN A 46 17.07 17.10 -19.88
N GLU A 47 16.55 18.33 -19.95
CA GLU A 47 17.36 19.53 -20.20
C GLU A 47 18.27 19.84 -19.01
N ILE A 48 17.76 19.82 -17.78
CA ILE A 48 18.56 20.02 -16.57
C ILE A 48 19.61 18.90 -16.41
N MET A 49 19.28 17.65 -16.69
CA MET A 49 20.27 16.55 -16.63
C MET A 49 21.44 16.80 -17.60
N LYS A 50 21.15 17.26 -18.84
CA LYS A 50 22.20 17.67 -19.78
C LYS A 50 23.00 18.88 -19.28
N GLU A 51 22.37 19.84 -18.59
CA GLU A 51 23.08 20.96 -17.96
C GLU A 51 24.02 20.47 -16.84
N VAL A 52 23.55 19.57 -15.97
CA VAL A 52 24.32 18.95 -14.88
C VAL A 52 25.55 18.21 -15.43
N ASP A 53 25.37 17.36 -16.45
CA ASP A 53 26.47 16.63 -17.09
C ASP A 53 27.52 17.58 -17.70
N ASN A 54 27.06 18.62 -18.42
CA ASN A 54 27.93 19.63 -19.03
C ASN A 54 28.66 20.48 -17.97
N ALA A 55 28.00 20.84 -16.87
CA ALA A 55 28.59 21.59 -15.76
C ALA A 55 29.63 20.73 -15.01
N TYR A 56 29.33 19.45 -14.81
CA TYR A 56 30.24 18.49 -14.18
C TYR A 56 31.50 18.24 -15.02
N GLU A 57 31.36 18.02 -16.33
CA GLU A 57 32.51 17.82 -17.22
C GLU A 57 33.40 19.08 -17.35
N LYS A 58 32.82 20.28 -17.25
CA LYS A 58 33.60 21.53 -17.10
C LYS A 58 34.32 21.56 -15.75
N TYR A 59 33.60 21.36 -14.64
CA TYR A 59 34.16 21.32 -13.28
C TYR A 59 35.31 20.32 -13.12
N LYS A 60 35.23 19.16 -13.79
CA LYS A 60 36.25 18.11 -13.77
C LYS A 60 37.54 18.51 -14.49
N LYS A 61 37.45 19.34 -15.54
CA LYS A 61 38.59 19.84 -16.32
C LYS A 61 39.17 21.14 -15.75
N GLU A 62 38.40 21.86 -14.95
CA GLU A 62 38.78 23.15 -14.39
C GLU A 62 39.89 23.06 -13.34
N THR A 63 40.94 23.85 -13.55
CA THR A 63 42.13 23.93 -12.70
C THR A 63 42.15 25.18 -11.82
N ASP A 64 41.48 26.27 -12.21
CA ASP A 64 41.39 27.46 -11.36
C ASP A 64 40.42 27.25 -10.19
N THR A 65 40.90 27.53 -8.98
CA THR A 65 40.14 27.39 -7.73
C THR A 65 38.88 28.27 -7.71
N SER A 66 38.94 29.46 -8.32
CA SER A 66 37.80 30.40 -8.32
C SER A 66 36.70 29.92 -9.27
N GLN A 67 37.05 29.63 -10.53
CA GLN A 67 36.13 29.08 -11.53
C GLN A 67 35.58 27.72 -11.10
N ARG A 68 36.40 26.85 -10.51
CA ARG A 68 35.97 25.57 -9.94
C ARG A 68 34.90 25.74 -8.85
N LYS A 69 35.03 26.75 -7.98
CA LYS A 69 34.00 27.08 -6.97
C LYS A 69 32.72 27.62 -7.62
N GLN A 70 32.84 28.44 -8.67
CA GLN A 70 31.69 28.96 -9.41
C GLN A 70 30.91 27.85 -10.13
N LEU A 71 31.61 26.92 -10.78
CA LEU A 71 31.02 25.74 -11.42
C LEU A 71 30.34 24.80 -10.40
N LEU A 72 30.91 24.63 -9.20
CA LEU A 72 30.28 23.86 -8.13
C LEU A 72 28.95 24.49 -7.65
N ASN A 73 28.91 25.82 -7.51
CA ASN A 73 27.67 26.54 -7.16
C ASN A 73 26.60 26.40 -8.27
N ASN A 74 27.01 26.39 -9.54
CA ASN A 74 26.09 26.18 -10.66
C ASN A 74 25.56 24.75 -10.67
N LEU A 75 26.41 23.75 -10.46
CA LEU A 75 26.02 22.34 -10.32
C LEU A 75 25.02 22.15 -9.17
N GLN A 76 25.27 22.78 -8.01
CA GLN A 76 24.35 22.75 -6.87
C GLN A 76 22.98 23.34 -7.22
N ARG A 77 22.92 24.47 -7.93
CA ARG A 77 21.65 25.08 -8.37
C ARG A 77 20.89 24.18 -9.35
N ALA A 78 21.58 23.59 -10.32
CA ALA A 78 20.98 22.68 -11.28
C ALA A 78 20.41 21.42 -10.59
N LEU A 79 21.12 20.88 -9.58
CA LEU A 79 20.63 19.76 -8.78
C LEU A 79 19.42 20.12 -7.89
N ILE A 80 19.36 21.33 -7.33
CA ILE A 80 18.19 21.81 -6.57
C ILE A 80 16.98 21.92 -7.51
N ASN A 81 17.14 22.54 -8.68
CA ASN A 81 16.06 22.65 -9.68
C ASN A 81 15.61 21.27 -10.20
N ASN A 82 16.54 20.32 -10.35
CA ASN A 82 16.22 18.93 -10.68
C ASN A 82 15.34 18.26 -9.61
N GLN A 83 15.62 18.51 -8.33
CA GLN A 83 14.80 18.03 -7.21
C GLN A 83 13.41 18.71 -7.21
N GLU A 84 13.33 20.02 -7.43
CA GLU A 84 12.06 20.76 -7.49
C GLU A 84 11.15 20.24 -8.61
N LEU A 85 11.70 19.85 -9.77
CA LEU A 85 10.93 19.15 -10.82
C LEU A 85 10.46 17.75 -10.40
N GLY A 86 11.27 17.04 -9.59
CA GLY A 86 10.90 15.75 -9.02
C GLY A 86 9.71 15.88 -8.05
N ASP A 87 9.72 16.91 -7.20
CA ASP A 87 8.64 17.23 -6.27
C ASP A 87 7.37 17.67 -7.04
N GLU A 88 7.49 18.50 -8.08
CA GLU A 88 6.36 18.85 -8.99
C GLU A 88 5.76 17.59 -9.65
N LYS A 89 6.62 16.67 -10.09
CA LYS A 89 6.19 15.39 -10.71
C LYS A 89 5.41 14.52 -9.73
N ILE A 90 5.92 14.35 -8.50
CA ILE A 90 5.24 13.59 -7.45
C ILE A 90 3.87 14.21 -7.16
N GLN A 91 3.80 15.54 -6.98
CA GLN A 91 2.54 16.24 -6.71
C GLN A 91 1.48 15.98 -7.78
N ILE A 92 1.84 15.97 -9.06
CA ILE A 92 0.90 15.69 -10.15
C ILE A 92 0.45 14.23 -10.15
N VAL A 93 1.34 13.28 -9.92
CA VAL A 93 0.97 11.86 -9.85
C VAL A 93 0.02 11.61 -8.67
N THR A 94 0.32 12.16 -7.49
CA THR A 94 -0.58 12.08 -6.32
C THR A 94 -1.94 12.70 -6.64
N GLN A 95 -2.00 13.91 -7.20
CA GLN A 95 -3.25 14.55 -7.59
C GLN A 95 -4.07 13.71 -8.59
N MET A 96 -3.41 13.05 -9.55
CA MET A 96 -4.07 12.17 -10.51
C MET A 96 -4.61 10.90 -9.84
N MET A 97 -3.88 10.32 -8.90
CA MET A 97 -4.33 9.16 -8.12
C MET A 97 -5.55 9.53 -7.25
N ASP A 98 -5.47 10.65 -6.53
CA ASP A 98 -6.58 11.19 -5.73
C ASP A 98 -7.83 11.42 -6.60
N GLN A 99 -7.66 11.92 -7.82
CA GLN A 99 -8.79 12.10 -8.76
C GLN A 99 -9.44 10.77 -9.14
N VAL A 100 -8.65 9.73 -9.46
CA VAL A 100 -9.17 8.40 -9.78
C VAL A 100 -9.87 7.78 -8.57
N GLU A 101 -9.25 7.80 -7.39
CA GLU A 101 -9.83 7.26 -6.17
C GLU A 101 -11.14 7.94 -5.78
N ASN A 102 -11.20 9.28 -5.87
CA ASN A 102 -12.42 10.02 -5.55
C ASN A 102 -13.56 9.69 -6.53
N ARG A 103 -13.27 9.49 -7.82
CA ARG A 103 -14.29 9.05 -8.79
C ARG A 103 -14.68 7.58 -8.59
N ALA A 104 -13.75 6.70 -8.21
CA ALA A 104 -14.05 5.32 -7.86
C ALA A 104 -15.01 5.24 -6.66
N LYS A 105 -14.70 5.94 -5.55
CA LYS A 105 -15.54 6.03 -4.35
C LYS A 105 -16.92 6.65 -4.64
N GLN A 106 -17.01 7.61 -5.56
CA GLN A 106 -18.30 8.13 -6.04
C GLN A 106 -19.11 7.06 -6.78
N MET A 107 -18.51 6.32 -7.72
CA MET A 107 -19.22 5.24 -8.43
C MET A 107 -19.68 4.14 -7.47
N GLU A 108 -18.86 3.78 -6.48
CA GLU A 108 -19.17 2.77 -5.47
C GLU A 108 -20.38 3.20 -4.62
N SER A 109 -20.37 4.42 -4.05
CA SER A 109 -21.53 4.94 -3.31
C SER A 109 -22.81 5.12 -4.15
N HIS A 110 -22.67 5.40 -5.46
CA HIS A 110 -23.80 5.43 -6.38
C HIS A 110 -24.34 4.03 -6.69
N SER A 111 -23.48 3.00 -6.68
CA SER A 111 -23.85 1.59 -6.85
C SER A 111 -24.56 1.05 -5.61
N GLU A 112 -24.02 1.30 -4.41
CA GLU A 112 -24.67 0.97 -3.13
C GLU A 112 -26.08 1.56 -3.05
N TYR A 113 -26.23 2.86 -3.36
CA TYR A 113 -27.54 3.52 -3.39
C TYR A 113 -28.51 2.91 -4.42
N PHE A 114 -28.00 2.31 -5.50
CA PHE A 114 -28.83 1.63 -6.50
C PHE A 114 -29.21 0.22 -6.06
N GLU A 115 -28.34 -0.51 -5.37
CA GLU A 115 -28.61 -1.84 -4.80
C GLU A 115 -29.60 -1.77 -3.62
N ASP A 116 -29.44 -0.81 -2.70
CA ASP A 116 -30.42 -0.52 -1.63
C ASP A 116 -31.83 -0.19 -2.17
N LEU A 117 -31.92 0.35 -3.38
CA LEU A 117 -33.18 0.64 -4.07
C LEU A 117 -33.75 -0.54 -4.88
N LEU A 118 -33.00 -1.64 -4.98
CA LEU A 118 -33.38 -2.89 -5.64
C LEU A 118 -33.77 -4.01 -4.65
N GLU A 119 -33.42 -3.93 -3.37
CA GLU A 119 -34.02 -4.79 -2.34
C GLU A 119 -35.53 -4.54 -2.25
N PRO A 120 -36.39 -5.52 -2.58
CA PRO A 120 -37.82 -5.41 -2.33
C PRO A 120 -38.06 -5.62 -0.83
N GLU A 121 -38.97 -4.86 -0.22
CA GLU A 121 -39.39 -5.02 1.19
C GLU A 121 -39.68 -6.49 1.55
N LYS A 122 -38.69 -7.20 2.10
CA LYS A 122 -38.89 -8.55 2.61
C LYS A 122 -39.51 -8.49 4.00
N LEU A 123 -40.83 -8.64 3.99
CA LEU A 123 -41.67 -9.22 5.06
C LEU A 123 -42.02 -8.30 6.25
N LYS A 124 -43.09 -7.51 6.06
CA LYS A 124 -44.01 -7.10 7.14
C LYS A 124 -45.37 -7.82 6.99
N ALA A 125 -45.54 -8.97 7.66
CA ALA A 125 -46.79 -9.68 8.01
C ALA A 125 -46.38 -10.97 8.75
N GLU A 126 -46.95 -11.46 9.86
CA GLU A 126 -48.20 -11.20 10.62
C GLU A 126 -47.88 -11.22 12.15
N LEU A 127 -48.31 -10.26 13.00
CA LEU A 127 -49.56 -10.17 13.83
C LEU A 127 -49.69 -11.19 15.01
N PRO A 128 -50.49 -10.91 16.09
CA PRO A 128 -50.34 -9.85 17.10
C PRO A 128 -50.53 -10.36 18.57
N GLN A 129 -50.75 -9.46 19.55
CA GLN A 129 -50.97 -9.67 21.02
C GLN A 129 -49.68 -9.75 21.87
N SER A 130 -49.59 -9.25 23.12
CA SER A 130 -50.53 -8.51 23.98
C SER A 130 -49.78 -7.84 25.16
N GLU A 131 -50.27 -6.68 25.62
CA GLU A 131 -50.13 -6.11 26.99
C GLU A 131 -48.75 -5.69 27.56
N ARG A 132 -48.59 -4.35 27.62
CA ARG A 132 -48.30 -3.53 28.82
C ARG A 132 -46.92 -3.52 29.54
N SER A 133 -46.52 -2.26 29.77
CA SER A 133 -45.96 -1.71 31.03
C SER A 133 -44.44 -1.63 31.27
N SER A 134 -43.96 -0.39 31.12
CA SER A 134 -43.24 0.38 32.16
C SER A 134 -41.88 -0.09 32.69
N LYS A 135 -40.84 0.72 32.36
CA LYS A 135 -39.69 1.11 33.22
C LYS A 135 -38.81 -0.02 33.79
N ARG A 136 -37.49 0.05 33.55
CA ARG A 136 -36.48 0.54 34.53
C ARG A 136 -35.03 0.28 34.08
N SER A 137 -34.16 1.25 34.33
CA SER A 137 -32.69 1.14 34.20
C SER A 137 -32.05 0.34 35.35
N ARG A 138 -31.13 -0.60 35.02
CA ARG A 138 -29.88 -0.80 35.79
C ARG A 138 -28.79 -1.60 35.04
N ARG A 139 -27.53 -1.40 35.48
CA ARG A 139 -26.25 -1.97 34.99
C ARG A 139 -25.95 -3.40 35.54
N LEU A 140 -24.82 -3.96 35.07
CA LEU A 140 -23.99 -5.08 35.62
C LEU A 140 -24.40 -6.49 35.12
N ARG A 141 -23.51 -7.49 34.97
CA ARG A 141 -22.02 -7.57 34.87
C ARG A 141 -21.59 -9.05 34.58
N ASN A 142 -20.57 -9.26 33.73
CA ASN A 142 -19.71 -10.47 33.54
C ASN A 142 -20.33 -11.84 33.18
N GLY A 143 -19.48 -12.63 32.48
CA GLY A 143 -19.56 -14.09 32.33
C GLY A 143 -20.03 -14.54 30.94
N ASP A 144 -19.38 -15.48 30.25
CA ASP A 144 -18.02 -16.03 30.42
C ASP A 144 -17.55 -16.64 29.08
N ASN A 145 -16.35 -17.22 29.05
CA ASN A 145 -15.72 -17.88 27.90
C ASN A 145 -16.62 -18.86 27.13
N ARG A 146 -16.38 -19.00 25.82
CA ARG A 146 -16.15 -20.31 25.15
C ARG A 146 -15.72 -20.19 23.67
N ASP A 147 -14.83 -21.12 23.28
CA ASP A 147 -14.83 -21.96 22.06
C ASP A 147 -15.32 -21.38 20.71
N MET A 148 -14.71 -21.64 19.55
CA MET A 148 -13.55 -22.44 19.15
C MET A 148 -13.21 -22.09 17.68
N CYS A 149 -12.00 -22.40 17.24
CA CYS A 149 -11.47 -22.29 15.87
C CYS A 149 -12.31 -23.03 14.80
N GLN A 150 -11.85 -22.90 13.53
CA GLN A 150 -12.10 -23.72 12.31
C GLN A 150 -12.77 -22.90 11.16
N ILE A 151 -12.39 -23.01 9.86
CA ILE A 151 -11.39 -23.86 9.20
C ILE A 151 -10.99 -23.30 7.81
N ASN A 152 -9.72 -23.49 7.42
CA ASN A 152 -9.11 -23.68 6.07
C ASN A 152 -9.47 -22.75 4.89
N ASN A 153 -8.48 -22.10 4.25
CA ASN A 153 -7.76 -22.51 3.00
C ASN A 153 -8.55 -22.21 1.68
N ASP A 154 -7.97 -22.12 0.47
CA ASP A 154 -6.68 -22.61 -0.08
C ASP A 154 -6.30 -21.86 -1.40
N THR A 155 -5.15 -22.19 -2.01
CA THR A 155 -4.78 -22.00 -3.46
C THR A 155 -4.34 -20.57 -3.90
N GLU A 156 -3.03 -20.27 -4.10
CA GLU A 156 -2.15 -20.46 -5.31
C GLU A 156 -2.51 -19.51 -6.49
N GLU A 157 -1.64 -18.91 -7.33
CA GLU A 157 -0.16 -18.86 -7.58
C GLU A 157 0.23 -17.35 -7.82
N GLY A 158 1.43 -16.87 -8.19
CA GLY A 158 2.75 -17.42 -8.55
C GLY A 158 3.64 -16.34 -9.25
N GLU A 159 4.98 -16.50 -9.24
CA GLU A 159 6.02 -15.78 -10.07
C GLU A 159 6.16 -14.23 -10.00
N ASP A 160 7.32 -13.56 -10.21
CA ASP A 160 8.77 -13.86 -10.14
C ASP A 160 9.55 -12.55 -9.79
N GLN A 161 10.88 -12.62 -9.61
CA GLN A 161 11.81 -11.55 -9.17
C GLN A 161 12.22 -10.61 -10.37
N PRO A 162 13.42 -9.93 -10.48
CA PRO A 162 14.54 -9.61 -9.55
C PRO A 162 15.27 -8.20 -9.74
N LYS A 163 16.22 -7.75 -8.85
CA LYS A 163 17.32 -6.77 -9.21
C LYS A 163 18.22 -6.00 -8.18
N GLU A 164 18.42 -6.33 -6.88
CA GLU A 164 19.56 -5.78 -6.03
C GLU A 164 19.63 -4.23 -5.78
N LYS A 165 20.55 -3.56 -5.04
CA LYS A 165 21.85 -3.84 -4.35
C LYS A 165 22.13 -2.72 -3.30
N LYS A 166 22.67 -3.05 -2.10
CA LYS A 166 23.69 -2.34 -1.22
C LYS A 166 23.64 -0.79 -1.03
N SER A 167 24.01 -0.15 0.10
CA SER A 167 24.92 -0.51 1.20
C SER A 167 24.72 0.37 2.47
N LYS A 168 25.37 -0.02 3.58
CA LYS A 168 25.29 0.52 4.96
C LYS A 168 26.14 1.80 5.18
N SER A 169 25.76 2.68 6.14
CA SER A 169 26.52 2.87 7.43
C SER A 169 26.10 4.06 8.34
N ALA A 170 25.95 3.73 9.63
CA ALA A 170 26.23 4.47 10.89
C ALA A 170 27.12 5.76 10.87
N LYS A 171 27.11 6.73 11.83
CA LYS A 171 26.35 6.94 13.11
C LYS A 171 26.84 8.20 13.89
N LYS A 172 25.92 9.12 14.29
CA LYS A 172 25.97 10.12 15.41
C LYS A 172 27.14 11.18 15.38
N LYS A 173 27.03 12.44 15.86
CA LYS A 173 26.41 12.95 17.12
C LYS A 173 26.41 14.51 17.15
N LYS A 174 25.33 15.17 17.63
CA LYS A 174 25.19 16.45 18.41
C LYS A 174 26.08 17.71 18.05
N ARG A 175 25.63 18.98 18.12
CA ARG A 175 24.53 19.62 18.89
C ARG A 175 24.24 21.10 18.45
N SER A 176 22.95 21.51 18.43
CA SER A 176 22.41 22.89 18.70
C SER A 176 22.89 24.11 17.85
N LYS A 177 22.08 25.15 17.52
CA LYS A 177 20.88 25.70 18.19
C LYS A 177 20.01 26.57 17.24
N GLY A 178 18.69 26.28 17.17
CA GLY A 178 17.58 27.23 16.94
C GLY A 178 17.26 27.74 15.52
N ARG A 179 16.02 27.48 15.05
CA ARG A 179 14.92 28.48 14.89
C ARG A 179 13.73 27.89 14.09
N GLN A 180 12.51 28.22 14.55
CA GLN A 180 11.20 28.01 13.88
C GLN A 180 10.75 26.56 13.65
N GLU A 181 9.98 26.11 14.63
CA GLU A 181 9.10 24.94 14.62
C GLU A 181 7.87 25.25 13.74
N ARG A 182 7.72 24.54 12.61
CA ARG A 182 6.42 24.32 11.99
C ARG A 182 5.97 22.94 12.42
N GLU A 183 4.77 22.85 12.97
CA GLU A 183 4.18 21.58 13.38
C GLU A 183 3.94 20.72 12.13
N ILE A 184 4.68 19.61 12.03
CA ILE A 184 4.34 18.54 11.09
C ILE A 184 3.16 17.80 11.72
N SER A 185 1.94 18.06 11.22
CA SER A 185 0.81 17.17 11.45
C SER A 185 1.22 15.76 11.04
N PRO A 186 1.16 14.76 11.93
CA PRO A 186 1.15 13.37 11.50
C PRO A 186 -0.04 13.21 10.56
N VAL A 187 0.19 12.69 9.35
CA VAL A 187 -0.90 12.16 8.54
C VAL A 187 -1.23 10.82 9.19
N ASP A 188 -2.25 10.87 10.05
CA ASP A 188 -2.80 9.71 10.72
C ASP A 188 -3.58 8.91 9.68
N PHE A 189 -2.85 8.12 8.89
CA PHE A 189 -3.46 6.97 8.22
C PHE A 189 -4.11 6.16 9.34
N LEU A 190 -5.43 5.98 9.24
CA LEU A 190 -6.17 5.09 10.13
C LEU A 190 -5.72 3.66 9.82
N ILE A 191 -4.57 3.28 10.37
CA ILE A 191 -4.09 1.89 10.40
C ILE A 191 -5.15 1.13 11.17
N ASP A 192 -5.85 0.23 10.48
CA ASP A 192 -6.88 -0.58 11.07
C ASP A 192 -6.29 -1.35 12.26
N PRO A 193 -6.78 -1.15 13.51
CA PRO A 193 -6.18 -1.74 14.71
C PRO A 193 -6.12 -3.27 14.68
N ASP A 194 -6.91 -3.91 13.81
CA ASP A 194 -7.02 -5.36 13.67
C ASP A 194 -6.14 -5.96 12.55
N GLU A 195 -5.31 -5.18 11.82
CA GLU A 195 -4.38 -5.76 10.83
C GLU A 195 -3.24 -6.55 11.52
N PRO A 196 -3.04 -7.84 11.20
CA PRO A 196 -2.01 -8.67 11.83
C PRO A 196 -0.59 -8.13 11.54
N THR A 197 0.23 -8.10 12.59
CA THR A 197 1.62 -7.64 12.49
C THR A 197 2.60 -8.80 12.31
N TYR A 198 3.54 -8.61 11.38
CA TYR A 198 4.50 -9.62 10.94
C TYR A 198 5.95 -9.12 11.11
N CYS A 199 6.90 -10.00 10.77
CA CYS A 199 8.34 -9.75 10.78
C CYS A 199 8.92 -9.41 12.16
N LEU A 200 10.23 -9.13 12.21
CA LEU A 200 10.94 -8.68 13.42
C LEU A 200 10.64 -7.21 13.78
N CYS A 201 10.00 -6.46 12.88
CA CYS A 201 9.62 -5.07 13.10
C CYS A 201 8.22 -4.92 13.72
N ASN A 202 7.44 -6.01 13.81
CA ASN A 202 6.03 -5.99 14.25
C ASN A 202 5.21 -4.93 13.50
N GLN A 203 5.31 -4.94 12.17
CA GLN A 203 4.55 -4.06 11.28
C GLN A 203 3.67 -4.90 10.37
N VAL A 204 2.66 -4.25 9.79
CA VAL A 204 1.77 -4.81 8.77
C VAL A 204 2.52 -5.39 7.57
N SER A 205 1.83 -6.13 6.71
CA SER A 205 2.41 -6.63 5.47
C SER A 205 2.80 -5.47 4.55
N TYR A 206 4.03 -5.45 4.00
CA TYR A 206 4.43 -4.41 3.03
C TYR A 206 5.57 -4.86 2.10
N GLY A 207 5.45 -4.57 0.81
CA GLY A 207 6.47 -4.93 -0.19
C GLY A 207 6.71 -6.45 -0.29
N GLU A 208 7.93 -6.83 -0.66
CA GLU A 208 8.30 -8.25 -0.79
C GLU A 208 8.47 -8.92 0.59
N MET A 209 7.78 -10.04 0.81
CA MET A 209 7.84 -10.84 2.03
C MET A 209 8.24 -12.29 1.77
N ILE A 210 8.92 -12.91 2.74
CA ILE A 210 9.36 -14.30 2.71
C ILE A 210 8.83 -15.08 3.91
N GLY A 211 8.31 -16.28 3.64
CA GLY A 211 7.97 -17.27 4.67
C GLY A 211 9.21 -18.02 5.15
N CYS A 212 9.23 -18.37 6.44
CA CYS A 212 10.25 -19.20 7.06
C CYS A 212 9.80 -20.67 7.02
N ASP A 213 10.53 -21.55 6.31
CA ASP A 213 10.18 -22.98 6.12
C ASP A 213 10.38 -23.86 7.38
N ASN A 214 10.21 -23.29 8.56
CA ASN A 214 10.20 -23.98 9.84
C ASN A 214 8.82 -23.84 10.46
N GLU A 215 8.02 -24.92 10.44
CA GLU A 215 6.66 -25.00 10.96
C GLU A 215 6.50 -24.56 12.43
N GLU A 216 7.59 -24.54 13.21
CA GLU A 216 7.60 -24.05 14.60
C GLU A 216 8.02 -22.56 14.71
N CYS A 217 7.97 -21.79 13.62
CA CYS A 217 8.35 -20.36 13.63
C CYS A 217 7.19 -19.48 14.12
N PRO A 218 7.32 -18.72 15.22
CA PRO A 218 6.19 -17.97 15.80
C PRO A 218 5.82 -16.66 15.08
N ILE A 219 6.40 -16.39 13.91
CA ILE A 219 6.18 -15.17 13.12
C ILE A 219 5.91 -15.50 11.65
N GLU A 220 6.53 -16.58 11.15
CA GLU A 220 6.43 -17.13 9.78
C GLU A 220 6.91 -16.18 8.68
N TRP A 221 6.37 -14.96 8.60
CA TRP A 221 6.54 -14.01 7.50
C TRP A 221 7.47 -12.84 7.85
N TYR A 222 8.35 -12.48 6.92
CA TYR A 222 9.37 -11.44 7.09
C TYR A 222 9.53 -10.57 5.85
N HIS A 223 9.58 -9.24 5.99
CA HIS A 223 9.90 -8.33 4.88
C HIS A 223 11.35 -8.51 4.43
N PHE A 224 11.59 -8.53 3.12
CA PHE A 224 12.93 -8.71 2.53
C PHE A 224 13.95 -7.70 3.09
N SER A 225 13.54 -6.44 3.21
CA SER A 225 14.35 -5.33 3.77
C SER A 225 14.78 -5.60 5.22
N CYS A 226 13.90 -6.14 6.05
CA CYS A 226 14.16 -6.43 7.46
C CYS A 226 15.10 -7.62 7.67
N VAL A 227 15.11 -8.60 6.76
CA VAL A 227 16.02 -9.76 6.82
C VAL A 227 17.21 -9.68 5.85
N GLY A 228 17.39 -8.54 5.16
CA GLY A 228 18.53 -8.26 4.30
C GLY A 228 18.52 -8.99 2.96
N LEU A 229 17.36 -9.47 2.52
CA LEU A 229 17.16 -10.01 1.18
C LEU A 229 16.90 -8.88 0.17
N THR A 230 17.19 -9.16 -1.10
CA THR A 230 16.84 -8.33 -2.26
C THR A 230 16.25 -9.18 -3.39
N TYR A 231 15.86 -10.41 -3.03
CA TYR A 231 15.57 -11.56 -3.88
C TYR A 231 14.83 -12.64 -3.12
N LYS A 232 13.92 -13.34 -3.80
CA LYS A 232 13.43 -14.65 -3.37
C LYS A 232 14.58 -15.67 -3.52
N PRO A 233 15.11 -16.24 -2.42
CA PRO A 233 16.14 -17.26 -2.49
C PRO A 233 15.59 -18.53 -3.17
N LYS A 234 16.49 -19.37 -3.68
CA LYS A 234 16.11 -20.66 -4.28
C LYS A 234 16.19 -21.77 -3.24
N GLY A 235 15.08 -22.50 -3.05
CA GLY A 235 14.94 -23.51 -2.01
C GLY A 235 14.70 -22.90 -0.63
N ASN A 236 14.73 -23.76 0.40
CA ASN A 236 14.25 -23.41 1.73
C ASN A 236 15.03 -22.25 2.37
N TRP A 237 14.30 -21.31 2.95
CA TRP A 237 14.80 -20.18 3.71
C TRP A 237 14.28 -20.20 5.14
N TYR A 238 15.21 -20.12 6.08
CA TYR A 238 14.92 -20.00 7.50
C TYR A 238 15.17 -18.57 7.98
N CYS A 239 14.39 -18.08 8.94
CA CYS A 239 14.57 -16.74 9.49
C CYS A 239 15.76 -16.67 10.47
N PRO A 240 16.22 -15.46 10.85
CA PRO A 240 17.35 -15.30 11.78
C PRO A 240 17.14 -16.00 13.14
N LYS A 241 15.89 -16.12 13.61
CA LYS A 241 15.56 -16.85 14.86
C LYS A 241 15.66 -18.36 14.69
N CYS A 242 15.17 -18.91 13.57
CA CYS A 242 15.17 -20.35 13.29
C CYS A 242 16.53 -20.89 12.82
N ARG A 243 17.43 -20.04 12.31
CA ARG A 243 18.81 -20.45 11.97
C ARG A 243 19.67 -20.67 13.22
N GLY A 244 19.63 -19.73 14.17
CA GLY A 244 20.44 -19.77 15.41
C GLY A 244 21.96 -19.75 15.19
N ASP A 245 22.72 -19.67 16.29
CA ASP A 245 24.20 -19.71 16.27
C ASP A 245 24.78 -21.15 16.30
N ASN A 246 23.95 -22.18 16.09
CA ASN A 246 24.33 -23.58 16.24
C ASN A 246 24.13 -24.38 14.95
N GLU A 247 25.22 -24.53 14.19
CA GLU A 247 25.34 -25.17 12.87
C GLU A 247 24.98 -26.68 12.82
N LYS A 248 24.33 -27.25 13.85
CA LYS A 248 24.23 -28.72 14.03
C LYS A 248 22.94 -29.23 14.67
N THR A 249 21.76 -28.98 14.07
CA THR A 249 20.60 -29.90 14.14
C THR A 249 19.49 -29.48 13.16
N MET A 250 19.55 -29.84 11.87
CA MET A 250 18.35 -29.91 10.99
C MET A 250 18.41 -30.97 9.85
N ASP A 251 19.22 -32.02 9.99
CA ASP A 251 19.37 -33.10 8.97
C ASP A 251 18.37 -34.28 9.13
N LYS A 252 17.23 -34.13 9.83
CA LYS A 252 16.40 -35.30 10.23
C LYS A 252 14.90 -35.32 9.93
N CYS A 253 14.32 -34.31 9.28
CA CYS A 253 12.90 -34.38 8.85
C CYS A 253 12.67 -34.69 7.36
N LEU A 254 13.60 -34.38 6.45
CA LEU A 254 13.36 -34.51 4.99
C LEU A 254 13.73 -35.87 4.36
N GLU A 255 14.39 -36.77 5.09
CA GLU A 255 14.73 -38.12 4.59
C GLU A 255 13.58 -39.14 4.75
N LYS A 256 12.71 -38.99 5.75
CA LYS A 256 11.66 -40.00 6.02
C LYS A 256 10.60 -40.09 4.91
N SER A 257 10.18 -38.96 4.34
CA SER A 257 9.10 -38.93 3.35
C SER A 257 9.49 -39.45 1.96
N LYS A 258 10.79 -39.62 1.66
CA LYS A 258 11.27 -40.17 0.37
C LYS A 258 11.55 -41.67 0.40
N LYS A 259 11.66 -42.29 1.59
CA LYS A 259 11.92 -43.73 1.71
C LYS A 259 10.64 -44.57 1.71
N ASP A 260 9.56 -44.08 2.31
CA ASP A 260 8.26 -44.78 2.35
C ASP A 260 7.64 -44.93 0.94
N ARG A 261 7.72 -43.86 0.12
CA ARG A 261 7.21 -43.85 -1.26
C ARG A 261 8.01 -44.69 -2.27
N ARG A 262 9.06 -45.38 -1.81
CA ARG A 262 9.94 -46.25 -2.62
C ARG A 262 10.03 -47.67 -2.03
N SER A 263 9.13 -48.02 -1.10
CA SER A 263 9.05 -49.33 -0.43
C SER A 263 7.61 -49.88 -0.37
N ARG A 264 6.74 -49.41 -1.27
CA ARG A 264 5.43 -49.97 -1.61
C ARG A 264 5.37 -50.16 -3.13
#